data_AF-A0A0F9L324-F1
#
_entry.id   AF-A0A0F9L324-F1
#
_cell.length_a   1.000
_cell.length_b   1.000
_cell.length_c   1.000
_cell.angle_alpha   90.00
_cell.angle_beta   90.00
_cell.angle_gamma   90.00
#
_symmetry.space_group_name_H-M   'P 1'
#
loop_
_entity.id
_entity.type
_entity.pdbx_description
1 polymer ?
#
loop_
_entity_poly.entity_id
_entity_poly.type
_entity_poly.pdbx_seq_one_letter_code
_entity_poly.pdbx_strand_id
1 'polypeptide(L)' 'MYMYEPTSGGGILPQVTVFLTDEIYHKVYEAAREANSTSSGILRGLAQKQFGGAVTHGRKKGK' A
#
# COMPACT_ATOMS: atom_id res chain seq x y z
N MET A 1 -9.25 18.24 -2.84
CA MET A 1 -8.93 17.05 -3.66
C MET A 1 -7.43 17.03 -3.85
N TYR A 2 -6.71 16.23 -3.07
CA TYR A 2 -5.25 16.19 -3.13
C TYR A 2 -4.83 15.08 -4.10
N MET A 3 -4.18 15.46 -5.21
CA MET A 3 -3.56 14.51 -6.13
C MET A 3 -2.21 14.08 -5.56
N TYR A 4 -1.99 12.78 -5.44
CA TYR A 4 -0.70 12.20 -5.13
C TYR A 4 -0.17 11.55 -6.41
N GLU A 5 0.88 12.12 -7.00
CA GLU A 5 1.60 11.47 -8.10
C GLU A 5 2.38 10.26 -7.53
N PRO A 6 2.19 9.06 -8.08
CA PRO A 6 2.93 7.89 -7.62
C PRO A 6 4.39 8.03 -8.05
N THR A 7 5.30 8.17 -7.08
CA THR A 7 6.74 8.03 -7.30
C THR A 7 7.04 6.60 -7.76
N SER A 8 7.66 6.54 -8.93
CA SER A 8 7.95 5.38 -9.77
C SER A 8 9.00 4.44 -9.15
N GLY A 9 8.62 3.76 -8.06
CA GLY A 9 9.49 2.83 -7.32
C GLY A 9 9.32 1.33 -7.65
N GLY A 10 8.44 0.94 -8.57
CA GLY A 10 8.13 -0.48 -8.81
C GLY A 10 7.58 -0.77 -10.21
N GLY A 11 8.41 -0.57 -11.23
CA GLY A 11 8.03 -0.42 -12.65
C GLY A 11 7.41 -1.61 -13.39
N ILE A 12 6.79 -2.60 -12.73
CA ILE A 12 6.13 -3.73 -13.40
C ILE A 12 4.78 -4.12 -12.76
N LEU A 13 4.49 -3.62 -11.55
CA LEU A 13 3.23 -3.95 -10.88
C LEU A 13 2.15 -2.93 -11.26
N PRO A 14 0.92 -3.40 -11.55
CA PRO A 14 -0.21 -2.51 -11.80
C PRO A 14 -0.36 -1.52 -10.65
N GLN A 15 -0.29 -0.23 -10.98
CA GLN A 15 -0.56 0.84 -10.03
C GLN A 15 -2.06 1.12 -10.05
N VAL A 16 -2.65 1.25 -8.86
CA VAL A 16 -4.06 1.60 -8.69
C VAL A 16 -4.15 2.82 -7.79
N THR A 17 -4.92 3.80 -8.23
CA THR A 17 -5.24 4.98 -7.43
C THR A 17 -6.48 4.69 -6.60
N VAL A 18 -6.39 4.91 -5.29
CA VAL A 18 -7.50 4.74 -4.36
C VAL A 18 -7.90 6.10 -3.82
N PHE A 19 -9.19 6.42 -3.90
CA PHE A 19 -9.73 7.65 -3.33
C PHE A 19 -10.20 7.38 -1.91
N LEU A 20 -9.69 8.18 -0.97
CA LEU A 20 -10.03 8.12 0.45
C LEU A 20 -10.74 9.42 0.83
N THR A 21 -11.62 9.33 1.82
CA THR A 21 -12.11 10.53 2.51
C THR A 21 -10.97 11.16 3.32
N ASP A 22 -11.05 12.45 3.59
CA ASP A 22 -10.03 13.17 4.38
C ASP A 22 -9.81 12.53 5.75
N GLU A 23 -10.87 12.07 6.40
CA GLU A 23 -10.77 11.38 7.69
C GLU A 23 -9.95 10.09 7.61
N ILE A 24 -10.19 9.26 6.59
CA ILE A 24 -9.47 8.00 6.41
C ILE A 24 -8.02 8.29 6.01
N TYR A 25 -7.80 9.28 5.14
CA TYR A 25 -6.47 9.70 4.75
C TYR A 25 -5.63 10.12 5.96
N HIS A 26 -6.18 10.94 6.87
CA HIS A 26 -5.49 11.34 8.10
C HIS A 26 -5.11 10.16 8.97
N LYS A 27 -6.03 9.20 9.18
CA LYS A 27 -5.74 7.98 9.97
C LYS A 27 -4.62 7.16 9.34
N VAL A 28 -4.63 7.00 8.02
CA VAL A 28 -3.59 6.26 7.28
C VAL A 28 -2.25 7.00 7.33
N TYR A 29 -2.25 8.33 7.25
CA TYR A 29 -1.06 9.16 7.31
C TYR A 29 -0.38 9.08 8.68
N GLU A 30 -1.13 9.26 9.77
CA GLU A 30 -0.59 9.13 11.12
C GLU A 30 -0.03 7.73 11.37
N ALA A 31 -0.75 6.69 10.96
CA ALA A 31 -0.26 5.31 11.06
C ALA A 31 1.03 5.08 10.25
N ALA A 32 1.16 5.68 9.07
CA ALA A 32 2.37 5.60 8.26
C ALA A 32 3.55 6.30 8.94
N ARG A 33 3.30 7.46 9.54
CA ARG A 33 4.29 8.21 10.30
C ARG A 33 4.79 7.45 11.52
N GLU A 34 3.89 6.89 12.33
CA GLU A 34 4.24 6.09 13.51
C GLU A 34 5.05 4.84 13.14
N ALA A 35 4.72 4.21 12.01
CA ALA A 35 5.38 3.01 11.52
C ALA A 35 6.67 3.27 10.72
N ASN A 36 7.09 4.53 10.56
CA ASN A 36 8.17 4.94 9.64
C ASN A 36 8.03 4.29 8.25
N SER A 37 6.80 4.30 7.73
CA SER A 37 6.41 3.63 6.49
C SER A 37 5.69 4.60 5.55
N THR A 38 5.32 4.11 4.37
CA THR A 38 4.49 4.86 3.42
C THR A 38 3.02 4.55 3.63
N SER A 39 2.13 5.50 3.31
CA SER A 39 0.68 5.28 3.32
C SER A 39 0.27 4.10 2.43
N SER A 40 0.94 3.92 1.28
CA SER A 40 0.77 2.75 0.42
C SER A 40 1.17 1.43 1.10
N GLY A 41 2.22 1.43 1.91
CA GLY A 41 2.65 0.28 2.72
C GLY A 41 1.62 -0.09 3.78
N ILE A 42 1.06 0.90 4.47
CA ILE A 42 -0.02 0.70 5.45
C ILE A 42 -1.27 0.11 4.77
N LEU A 43 -1.73 0.72 3.68
CA LEU A 43 -2.90 0.25 2.93
C LEU A 43 -2.69 -1.17 2.39
N ARG A 44 -1.50 -1.48 1.87
CA ARG A 44 -1.15 -2.83 1.44
C ARG A 44 -1.20 -3.81 2.61
N GLY A 45 -0.65 -3.46 3.76
CA GLY A 45 -0.69 -4.30 4.96
C GLY A 45 -2.11 -4.58 5.45
N LEU A 46 -2.99 -3.56 5.43
CA LEU A 46 -4.41 -3.71 5.75
C LEU A 46 -5.12 -4.63 4.75
N ALA A 47 -4.91 -4.43 3.46
CA ALA A 47 -5.49 -5.27 2.41
C ALA A 47 -5.01 -6.73 2.53
N GLN A 48 -3.73 -6.96 2.82
CA GLN A 48 -3.19 -8.31 3.03
C GLN A 48 -3.81 -9.01 4.25
N LYS A 49 -4.07 -8.27 5.35
CA LYS A 49 -4.74 -8.83 6.54
C LYS A 49 -6.19 -9.19 6.27
N GLN A 50 -6.91 -8.36 5.50
CA GLN A 50 -8.34 -8.53 5.26
C GLN A 50 -8.65 -9.59 4.20
N PHE A 51 -7.91 -9.60 3.09
CA PHE A 51 -8.24 -10.43 1.91
C PHE A 51 -7.27 -11.61 1.72
N GLY A 52 -6.27 -11.74 2.60
CA GLY A 52 -5.13 -12.62 2.36
C GLY A 52 -4.16 -11.98 1.37
N GLY A 53 -2.86 -12.13 1.63
CA GLY A 53 -1.85 -11.61 0.72
C GLY A 53 -1.96 -12.24 -0.67
N ALA A 54 -1.58 -11.48 -1.70
CA ALA A 54 -1.50 -12.02 -3.05
C ALA A 54 -0.66 -13.31 -3.04
N VAL A 55 -1.22 -14.40 -3.56
CA VAL A 55 -0.51 -15.65 -3.80
C VAL A 55 0.48 -15.37 -4.93
N THR A 56 1.66 -14.86 -4.60
CA THR A 56 2.72 -14.67 -5.58
C THR A 56 3.27 -16.05 -5.93
N HIS A 57 2.93 -16.59 -7.11
CA HIS A 57 3.52 -17.82 -7.67
C HIS A 57 5.03 -17.72 -7.99
N GLY A 58 5.73 -16.72 -7.44
CA GLY A 58 7.10 -16.37 -7.82
C GLY A 58 8.19 -16.67 -6.79
N ARG A 59 7.88 -16.94 -5.51
CA ARG A 59 8.94 -17.34 -4.56
C ARG A 59 9.12 -18.85 -4.62
N LYS A 60 9.93 -19.34 -5.56
CA LYS A 60 10.60 -20.64 -5.39
C LYS A 60 11.22 -20.61 -3.99
N LYS A 61 10.66 -21.38 -3.05
CA LYS A 61 11.36 -21.72 -1.81
C LYS A 61 12.75 -22.16 -2.24
N GLY A 62 13.78 -21.45 -1.77
CA GLY A 62 15.15 -21.87 -1.98
C GLY A 62 15.27 -23.33 -1.61
N LYS A 63 15.93 -24.09 -2.50
CA LYS A 63 16.42 -25.43 -2.19
C LYS A 63 17.27 -25.40 -0.93
#